data_AF-A0A7Y0VXZ7-F1
#
_entry.id   AF-A0A7Y0VXZ7-F1
#
_cell.length_a   1.000
_cell.length_b   1.000
_cell.length_c   1.000
_cell.angle_alpha   90.00
_cell.angle_beta   90.00
_cell.angle_gamma   90.00
#
_symmetry.space_group_name_H-M   'P 1'
#
loop_
_entity.id
_entity.type
_entity.pdbx_description
1 polymer ?
#
loop_
_entity_poly.entity_id
_entity_poly.type
_entity_poly.pdbx_seq_one_letter_code
_entity_poly.pdbx_strand_id
1 'polypeptide(L)'
;MTNSTKHHVSLAYEHEGEARQAYAELHQAKICVTFAGLPSIRFQVSLNDPLQVILELPTDHGGKKPTVSCDISSIPELKVAMAEAYRQGWLSPKVAMNACQ
;
A
#
# COMPACT_ATOMS: atom_id res chain seq x y z
N MET A 1 -14.91 24.33 2.95
CA MET A 1 -14.69 23.33 1.89
C MET A 1 -13.39 22.61 2.21
N THR A 2 -13.43 21.43 2.80
CA THR A 2 -12.22 20.64 3.09
C THR A 2 -11.72 20.03 1.79
N ASN A 3 -10.72 20.68 1.20
CA ASN A 3 -9.96 20.16 0.08
C ASN A 3 -9.22 18.91 0.60
N SER A 4 -9.89 17.75 0.59
CA SER A 4 -9.24 16.47 0.78
C SER A 4 -8.47 16.20 -0.50
N THR A 5 -7.26 16.74 -0.60
CA THR A 5 -6.27 16.26 -1.55
C THR A 5 -6.05 14.79 -1.22
N LYS A 6 -6.83 13.92 -1.86
CA LYS A 6 -6.51 12.51 -1.98
C LYS A 6 -5.27 12.47 -2.86
N HIS A 7 -4.11 12.57 -2.21
CA HIS A 7 -2.86 12.34 -2.88
C HIS A 7 -2.92 10.88 -3.35
N HIS A 8 -2.94 10.71 -4.67
CA HIS A 8 -2.78 9.43 -5.33
C HIS A 8 -1.41 9.39 -6.02
N VAL A 9 -0.72 8.26 -5.96
CA VAL A 9 0.53 8.07 -6.70
C VAL A 9 0.48 6.72 -7.40
N SER A 10 0.92 6.73 -8.65
CA SER A 10 1.13 5.51 -9.41
C SER A 10 2.53 4.99 -9.09
N LEU A 11 2.60 3.78 -8.55
CA LEU A 11 3.81 3.08 -8.17
C LEU A 11 4.07 1.97 -9.20
N ALA A 12 5.27 1.94 -9.74
CA ALA A 12 5.69 0.80 -10.56
C ALA A 12 6.21 -0.31 -9.64
N TYR A 13 5.84 -1.55 -9.92
CA TYR A 13 6.38 -2.73 -9.25
C TYR A 13 6.61 -3.84 -10.28
N GLU A 14 7.57 -4.71 -10.01
CA GLU A 14 7.82 -5.89 -10.84
C GLU A 14 7.10 -7.10 -10.23
N HIS A 15 6.44 -7.89 -11.06
CA HIS A 15 5.84 -9.16 -10.67
C HIS A 15 6.04 -10.17 -11.80
N GLU A 16 6.66 -11.30 -11.48
CA GLU A 16 7.02 -12.35 -12.44
C GLU A 16 7.87 -11.85 -13.64
N GLY A 17 8.68 -10.81 -13.44
CA GLY A 17 9.51 -10.21 -14.49
C GLY A 17 8.77 -9.21 -15.39
N GLU A 18 7.50 -8.92 -15.10
CA GLU A 18 6.73 -7.89 -15.81
C GLU A 18 6.57 -6.63 -14.94
N ALA A 19 6.78 -5.46 -15.56
CA ALA A 19 6.50 -4.18 -14.93
C ALA A 19 4.99 -3.93 -14.86
N ARG A 20 4.46 -3.86 -13.64
CA ARG A 20 3.05 -3.59 -13.34
C ARG A 20 2.90 -2.29 -12.56
N GLN A 21 1.66 -1.82 -12.48
CA GLN A 21 1.33 -0.57 -11.79
C GLN A 21 0.45 -0.83 -10.57
N ALA A 22 0.73 -0.11 -9.50
CA ALA A 22 -0.07 -0.02 -8.30
C ALA A 22 -0.44 1.44 -8.06
N TYR A 23 -1.53 1.65 -7.33
CA TYR A 23 -2.01 2.96 -6.95
C TYR A 23 -1.95 3.05 -5.44
N ALA A 24 -1.15 3.96 -4.91
CA ALA A 24 -1.17 4.27 -3.49
C ALA A 24 -1.96 5.55 -3.25
N GLU A 25 -2.77 5.55 -2.19
CA GLU A 25 -3.52 6.67 -1.69
C GLU A 25 -3.14 6.92 -0.23
N LEU A 26 -2.73 8.15 0.10
CA LEU A 26 -2.45 8.52 1.49
C LEU A 26 -3.73 9.02 2.17
N HIS A 27 -4.17 8.31 3.21
CA HIS A 27 -5.33 8.65 4.02
C HIS A 27 -4.92 8.91 5.48
N GLN A 28 -4.70 10.18 5.82
CA GLN A 28 -4.33 10.65 7.17
C GLN A 28 -3.07 9.96 7.73
N ALA A 29 -3.23 8.80 8.35
CA ALA A 29 -2.18 8.00 8.97
C ALA A 29 -2.03 6.59 8.37
N LYS A 30 -2.65 6.33 7.22
CA LYS A 30 -2.62 5.05 6.51
C LYS A 30 -2.36 5.27 5.03
N ILE A 31 -1.73 4.30 4.39
CA ILE A 31 -1.53 4.24 2.95
C ILE A 31 -2.39 3.11 2.44
N CYS A 32 -3.20 3.38 1.44
CA CYS A 32 -3.99 2.37 0.77
C CYS A 32 -3.38 2.10 -0.60
N VAL A 33 -2.79 0.93 -0.79
CA VAL A 33 -2.23 0.48 -2.06
C VAL A 33 -3.24 -0.44 -2.76
N THR A 34 -3.47 -0.24 -4.05
CA THR A 34 -4.31 -1.07 -4.89
C THR A 34 -3.52 -1.46 -6.13
N PHE A 35 -3.27 -2.75 -6.33
CA PHE A 35 -2.55 -3.20 -7.52
C PHE A 35 -3.47 -3.22 -8.73
N ALA A 36 -3.00 -2.74 -9.88
CA ALA A 36 -3.79 -2.74 -11.11
C ALA A 36 -4.18 -4.16 -11.56
N GLY A 37 -3.35 -5.16 -11.24
CA GLY A 37 -3.67 -6.58 -11.49
C GLY A 37 -4.67 -7.18 -10.51
N LEU A 38 -4.89 -6.54 -9.34
CA LEU A 38 -5.81 -7.00 -8.29
C LEU A 38 -6.68 -5.82 -7.81
N PRO A 39 -7.48 -5.19 -8.69
CA PRO A 39 -8.20 -3.96 -8.37
C PRO A 39 -9.29 -4.17 -7.30
N SER A 40 -9.69 -5.42 -7.08
CA SER A 40 -10.67 -5.81 -6.08
C SER A 40 -10.09 -5.98 -4.67
N ILE A 41 -8.76 -5.94 -4.51
CA ILE A 41 -8.07 -6.10 -3.23
C ILE A 41 -7.39 -4.77 -2.88
N ARG A 42 -7.66 -4.27 -1.67
CA ARG A 42 -7.05 -3.03 -1.17
C ARG A 42 -6.13 -3.33 0.00
N PHE A 43 -4.91 -2.83 -0.06
CA PHE A 43 -3.87 -3.07 0.94
C PHE A 43 -3.71 -1.81 1.78
N GLN A 44 -4.09 -1.86 3.05
CA GLN A 44 -3.90 -0.74 3.97
C GLN A 44 -2.64 -0.95 4.82
N VAL A 45 -1.69 -0.03 4.71
CA VAL A 45 -0.46 0.01 5.52
C VAL A 45 -0.58 1.16 6.51
N SER A 46 -0.37 0.90 7.79
CA SER A 46 -0.39 1.97 8.80
C SER A 46 0.96 2.70 8.82
N LEU A 47 0.97 4.03 8.85
CA LEU A 47 2.22 4.78 8.98
C LEU A 47 2.87 4.62 10.36
N ASN A 48 2.07 4.35 11.38
CA ASN A 48 2.55 4.08 12.74
C ASN A 48 3.17 2.70 12.88
N ASP A 49 2.74 1.74 12.06
CA ASP A 49 3.26 0.37 12.04
C ASP A 49 3.32 -0.12 10.58
N PRO A 50 4.38 0.22 9.84
CA PRO A 50 4.49 -0.07 8.41
C PRO A 50 4.74 -1.55 8.10
N LEU A 51 4.98 -2.36 9.13
CA LEU A 51 5.13 -3.81 9.04
C LEU A 51 3.77 -4.49 8.94
N GLN A 52 2.74 -3.98 9.62
CA GLN A 52 1.39 -4.52 9.55
C GLN A 52 0.61 -3.97 8.37
N VAL A 53 0.13 -4.91 7.55
CA VAL A 53 -0.70 -4.64 6.38
C VAL A 53 -2.06 -5.30 6.59
N ILE A 54 -3.12 -4.54 6.30
CA ILE A 54 -4.49 -5.04 6.31
C ILE A 54 -4.97 -5.13 4.87
N LEU A 55 -5.21 -6.34 4.38
CA LEU A 55 -5.83 -6.59 3.09
C LEU A 55 -7.34 -6.56 3.26
N GLU A 56 -8.00 -5.64 2.58
CA GLU A 56 -9.43 -5.69 2.34
C GLU A 56 -9.67 -6.49 1.06
N LEU A 57 -10.33 -7.64 1.23
CA LEU A 57 -10.74 -8.50 0.14
C LEU A 57 -12.07 -8.01 -0.47
N PRO A 58 -12.38 -8.43 -1.71
CA PRO A 58 -13.69 -8.14 -2.30
C PRO A 58 -14.82 -8.61 -1.41
N THR A 59 -15.96 -7.93 -1.54
CA THR A 59 -17.18 -8.31 -0.82
C THR A 59 -17.54 -9.75 -1.17
N ASP A 60 -17.63 -10.59 -0.14
CA ASP A 60 -18.08 -11.97 -0.28
C ASP A 60 -19.56 -12.02 -0.73
N HIS A 61 -20.01 -13.16 -1.25
CA HIS A 61 -21.40 -13.38 -1.66
C HIS A 61 -22.41 -13.07 -0.55
N GLY A 62 -21.99 -13.09 0.73
CA GLY A 62 -22.80 -12.68 1.89
C GLY A 62 -22.81 -11.16 2.21
N GLY A 63 -22.23 -10.30 1.37
CA GLY A 63 -22.24 -8.84 1.57
C GLY A 63 -21.23 -8.31 2.60
N LYS A 64 -20.35 -9.18 3.13
CA LYS A 64 -19.28 -8.80 4.07
C LYS A 64 -17.99 -8.56 3.31
N LYS A 65 -17.22 -7.53 3.70
CA LYS A 65 -15.85 -7.31 3.20
C LYS A 65 -14.87 -7.91 4.21
N PRO A 66 -14.26 -9.08 3.92
CA PRO A 66 -13.29 -9.65 4.84
C PRO A 66 -12.02 -8.81 4.84
N THR A 67 -11.43 -8.66 6.02
CA THR A 67 -10.13 -8.00 6.19
C THR A 67 -9.13 -8.99 6.79
N VAL A 68 -7.95 -9.11 6.18
CA VAL A 68 -6.88 -9.99 6.64
C VAL A 68 -5.69 -9.14 7.05
N SER A 69 -5.20 -9.29 8.27
CA SER A 69 -3.94 -8.67 8.70
C SER A 69 -2.78 -9.61 8.44
N CYS A 70 -1.75 -9.16 7.74
CA CYS A 70 -0.49 -9.88 7.57
C CYS A 70 0.71 -8.93 7.65
N ASP A 71 1.90 -9.50 7.66
CA ASP A 71 3.13 -8.72 7.56
C ASP A 71 3.39 -8.30 6.11
N ILE A 72 3.97 -7.10 5.92
CA ILE A 72 4.38 -6.62 4.59
C ILE A 72 5.40 -7.56 3.93
N SER A 73 6.20 -8.29 4.72
CA SER A 73 7.17 -9.27 4.22
C SER A 73 6.51 -10.45 3.52
N SER A 74 5.22 -10.72 3.79
CA SER A 74 4.45 -11.74 3.08
C SER A 74 4.00 -11.30 1.69
N ILE A 75 4.11 -10.01 1.36
CA ILE A 75 3.68 -9.43 0.07
C ILE A 75 4.86 -8.67 -0.55
N PRO A 76 5.77 -9.37 -1.25
CA PRO A 76 6.97 -8.76 -1.82
C PRO A 76 6.64 -7.61 -2.80
N GLU A 77 5.54 -7.71 -3.55
CA GLU A 77 5.08 -6.66 -4.48
C GLU A 77 4.75 -5.36 -3.74
N LEU A 78 4.14 -5.47 -2.56
CA LEU A 78 3.78 -4.32 -1.73
C LEU A 78 5.01 -3.68 -1.14
N LYS A 79 6.00 -4.48 -0.74
CA LYS A 79 7.30 -3.98 -0.29
C LYS A 79 7.99 -3.16 -1.38
N VAL A 80 7.98 -3.64 -2.64
CA VAL A 80 8.55 -2.90 -3.78
C VAL A 80 7.78 -1.61 -4.05
N ALA A 81 6.44 -1.67 -4.11
CA ALA A 81 5.62 -0.48 -4.32
C ALA A 81 5.84 0.57 -3.22
N MET A 82 5.89 0.15 -1.96
CA MET A 82 6.16 1.01 -0.81
C MET A 82 7.57 1.61 -0.82
N ALA A 83 8.57 0.83 -1.25
CA ALA A 83 9.94 1.33 -1.44
C ALA A 83 9.99 2.41 -2.54
N GLU A 84 9.23 2.24 -3.62
CA GLU A 84 9.10 3.25 -4.67
C GLU A 84 8.38 4.51 -4.15
N ALA A 85 7.32 4.36 -3.34
CA ALA A 85 6.65 5.49 -2.69
C ALA A 85 7.60 6.27 -1.77
N TYR A 86 8.48 5.57 -1.06
CA TYR A 86 9.54 6.18 -0.26
C TYR A 86 10.57 6.90 -1.14
N ARG A 87 11.02 6.26 -2.22
CA ARG A 87 11.97 6.83 -3.19
C ARG A 87 11.43 8.12 -3.84
N GLN A 88 10.13 8.17 -4.12
CA GLN A 88 9.45 9.37 -4.65
C GLN A 88 9.24 10.46 -3.59
N GLY A 89 9.70 10.26 -2.34
CA GLY A 89 9.57 11.22 -1.24
C GLY A 89 8.14 11.36 -0.74
N TRP A 90 7.26 10.41 -1.10
CA TRP A 90 5.84 10.43 -0.73
C TRP A 90 5.64 10.01 0.72
N LEU A 91 6.50 9.11 1.19
CA LEU A 91 6.63 8.77 2.61
C LEU A 91 7.75 9.62 3.19
N SER A 92 7.35 10.70 3.86
CA SER A 92 8.31 11.63 4.47
C SER A 92 9.27 10.86 5.40
N PRO A 93 10.58 11.15 5.40
CA PRO A 93 11.63 10.37 6.05
C PRO A 93 11.57 10.27 7.59
N LYS A 94 10.47 10.72 8.22
CA LYS A 94 10.23 10.49 9.66
C LYS A 94 9.84 9.05 9.99
N VAL A 95 9.39 8.27 9.01
CA VAL A 95 9.11 6.83 9.17
C VAL A 95 10.29 6.04 8.57
N ALA A 96 11.29 5.78 9.42
CA ALA A 96 12.35 4.77 9.23
C ALA A 96 13.50 5.07 8.23
N MET A 97 14.31 6.09 8.53
CA MET A 97 15.76 5.84 8.68
C MET A 97 15.94 4.94 9.91
N ASN A 98 15.81 3.61 9.76
CA ASN A 98 16.34 2.65 10.75
C ASN A 98 16.44 1.23 10.19
N ALA A 99 16.86 1.08 8.93
CA ALA A 99 17.27 -0.23 8.40
C ALA A 99 18.38 -0.04 7.34
N CYS A 100 19.61 0.12 7.83
CA CYS A 100 20.87 -0.45 7.32
C CYS A 100 22.04 0.32 7.95
N GLN A 101 22.51 -0.18 9.10
CA GLN A 101 23.95 -0.17 9.42
C GLN A 101 24.49 -1.54 9.02
#